data_AF-A0A0C2W4X5-F1
#
_entry.id   AF-A0A0C2W4X5-F1
#
_cell.length_a   1.000
_cell.length_b   1.000
_cell.length_c   1.000
_cell.angle_alpha   90.00
_cell.angle_beta   90.00
_cell.angle_gamma   90.00
#
_symmetry.space_group_name_H-M   'P 1'
#
loop_
_entity.id
_entity.type
_entity.pdbx_description
1 polymer ?
#
loop_
_entity_poly.entity_id
_entity_poly.type
_entity_poly.pdbx_seq_one_letter_code
_entity_poly.pdbx_strand_id
1 'polypeptide(L)'
;ILRKNMRQQANSTDDDKLRKALENMRYKDCIPEDIQFLRSRITSLKLGKASICDENFRNVAIITARNVQKDEINRLGCIKFANETNQKLIDFYSEDSLKTNDETGSKANKKWKKGVHRLTTMSGSLQNVVWGLPHSSSDRHIAGKLSLCIGLPVMIKSNAATELCMTNGQEATVVGWQSCLGNSNQLMLDTLFVQLTNPPSEVQIDGLPKNVVPLTCTSNNITCTLPDDSKIQISRSQVE
;
A
#
# COMPACT_ATOMS: atom_id res chain seq x y z
N ILE A 1 10.95 3.17 -31.53
CA ILE A 1 10.03 3.80 -30.56
C ILE A 1 8.66 3.15 -30.72
N LEU A 2 8.10 2.54 -29.65
CA LEU A 2 6.75 2.00 -29.67
C LEU A 2 5.74 3.16 -29.79
N ARG A 3 4.84 3.10 -30.78
CA ARG A 3 3.85 4.17 -31.06
C ARG A 3 2.41 3.79 -30.74
N LYS A 4 2.12 2.49 -30.54
CA LYS A 4 0.76 2.01 -30.28
C LYS A 4 0.41 2.15 -28.80
N ASN A 5 -0.67 2.86 -28.50
CA ASN A 5 -1.22 2.96 -27.15
C ASN A 5 -2.02 1.68 -26.84
N MET A 6 -1.58 0.91 -25.84
CA MET A 6 -2.24 -0.33 -25.43
C MET A 6 -3.24 -0.14 -24.28
N ARG A 7 -3.29 1.05 -23.66
CA ARG A 7 -4.13 1.36 -22.48
C ARG A 7 -5.46 2.01 -22.85
N GLN A 8 -5.47 2.90 -23.84
CA GLN A 8 -6.66 3.64 -24.29
C GLN A 8 -7.14 3.11 -25.65
N GLN A 9 -7.64 1.87 -25.64
CA GLN A 9 -8.11 1.18 -26.85
C GLN A 9 -9.55 1.53 -27.23
N ALA A 10 -10.31 2.14 -26.31
CA ALA A 10 -11.63 2.67 -26.60
C ALA A 10 -11.54 3.83 -27.60
N ASN A 11 -12.52 3.89 -28.51
CA ASN A 11 -12.55 4.81 -29.65
C ASN A 11 -13.77 5.73 -29.59
N SER A 12 -14.07 6.32 -28.42
CA SER A 12 -15.05 7.41 -28.35
C SER A 12 -14.41 8.75 -28.74
N THR A 13 -15.23 9.71 -29.16
CA THR A 13 -14.78 11.07 -29.46
C THR A 13 -14.10 11.75 -28.27
N ASP A 14 -14.53 11.44 -27.05
CA ASP A 14 -13.92 11.94 -25.82
C ASP A 14 -12.61 11.21 -25.47
N ASP A 15 -12.48 9.93 -25.80
CA ASP A 15 -11.21 9.19 -25.67
C ASP A 15 -10.15 9.74 -26.64
N ASP A 16 -10.56 10.11 -27.84
CA ASP A 16 -9.67 10.75 -28.84
C ASP A 16 -9.17 12.10 -28.35
N LYS A 17 -10.05 12.94 -27.80
CA LYS A 17 -9.66 14.22 -27.16
C LYS A 17 -8.70 14.00 -26.00
N LEU A 18 -8.97 13.01 -25.14
CA LEU A 18 -8.09 12.69 -24.02
C LEU A 18 -6.71 12.23 -24.52
N ARG A 19 -6.66 11.36 -25.53
CA ARG A 19 -5.40 10.88 -26.12
C ARG A 19 -4.58 12.04 -26.70
N LYS A 20 -5.24 12.95 -27.42
CA LYS A 20 -4.59 14.14 -27.99
C LYS A 20 -4.06 15.07 -26.90
N ALA A 21 -4.86 15.36 -25.87
CA ALA A 21 -4.44 16.17 -24.73
C ALA A 21 -3.25 15.56 -23.98
N LEU A 22 -3.23 14.24 -23.78
CA LEU A 22 -2.10 13.52 -23.15
C LEU A 22 -0.81 13.61 -23.99
N GLU A 23 -0.92 13.49 -25.31
CA GLU A 23 0.22 13.64 -26.21
C GLU A 23 0.77 15.07 -26.18
N ASN A 24 -0.11 16.08 -26.26
CA ASN A 24 0.27 17.48 -26.18
C ASN A 24 0.90 17.84 -24.81
N MET A 25 0.35 17.34 -23.70
CA MET A 25 0.93 17.51 -22.35
C MET A 25 2.36 16.94 -22.27
N ARG A 26 2.61 15.78 -22.89
CA ARG A 26 3.94 15.16 -22.92
C ARG A 26 4.98 16.06 -23.61
N TYR A 27 4.58 16.77 -24.66
CA TYR A 27 5.45 17.70 -25.40
C TYR A 27 5.37 19.16 -24.92
N LYS A 28 4.62 19.44 -23.84
CA LYS A 28 4.36 20.79 -23.31
C LYS A 28 3.70 21.72 -24.33
N ASP A 29 2.86 21.17 -25.20
CA ASP A 29 2.23 21.86 -26.33
C ASP A 29 0.70 21.85 -26.21
N CYS A 30 0.18 22.05 -24.98
CA CYS A 30 -1.26 22.06 -24.74
C CYS A 30 -1.93 23.27 -25.37
N ILE A 31 -3.01 23.01 -26.11
CA ILE A 31 -3.85 24.06 -26.72
C ILE A 31 -5.05 24.39 -25.83
N PRO A 32 -5.72 25.54 -26.02
CA PRO A 32 -6.89 25.93 -25.21
C PRO A 32 -8.00 24.86 -25.16
N GLU A 33 -8.19 24.11 -26.24
CA GLU A 33 -9.15 23.02 -26.35
C GLU A 33 -8.81 21.86 -25.41
N ASP A 34 -7.51 21.52 -25.25
CA ASP A 34 -7.05 20.49 -24.30
C ASP A 34 -7.39 20.91 -22.86
N ILE A 35 -7.11 22.18 -22.53
CA ILE A 35 -7.36 22.74 -21.20
C ILE A 35 -8.87 22.76 -20.92
N GLN A 36 -9.68 23.15 -21.90
CA GLN A 36 -11.14 23.17 -21.78
C GLN A 36 -11.70 21.76 -21.57
N PHE A 37 -11.19 20.78 -22.32
CA PHE A 37 -11.57 19.37 -22.15
C PHE A 37 -11.19 18.84 -20.76
N LEU A 38 -9.96 19.09 -20.28
CA LEU A 38 -9.55 18.65 -18.93
C LEU A 38 -10.39 19.32 -17.84
N ARG A 39 -10.71 20.61 -18.00
CA ARG A 39 -11.60 21.34 -17.08
C ARG A 39 -13.02 20.77 -17.06
N SER A 40 -13.50 20.18 -18.16
CA SER A 40 -14.81 19.53 -18.18
C SER A 40 -14.86 18.23 -17.37
N ARG A 41 -13.70 17.67 -16.97
CA ARG A 41 -13.57 16.50 -16.10
C ARG A 41 -13.39 16.85 -14.63
N ILE A 42 -13.32 18.13 -14.28
CA ILE A 42 -13.30 18.56 -12.88
C ILE A 42 -14.67 18.28 -12.27
N THR A 43 -14.66 17.61 -11.11
CA THR A 43 -15.87 17.29 -10.37
C THR A 43 -16.66 18.55 -9.97
N SER A 44 -17.99 18.46 -9.96
CA SER A 44 -18.86 19.58 -9.59
C SER A 44 -20.14 19.09 -8.92
N LEU A 45 -20.67 19.88 -8.00
CA LEU A 45 -21.98 19.66 -7.37
C LEU A 45 -23.17 20.15 -8.24
N LYS A 46 -22.90 20.69 -9.44
CA LYS A 46 -23.94 21.17 -10.35
C LYS A 46 -24.67 20.00 -11.01
N LEU A 47 -25.99 20.10 -11.12
CA LEU A 47 -26.83 19.09 -11.78
C LEU A 47 -26.33 18.79 -13.21
N GLY A 48 -26.23 17.51 -13.56
CA GLY A 48 -25.77 17.04 -14.87
C GLY A 48 -24.25 17.03 -15.06
N LYS A 49 -23.45 17.34 -14.03
CA LYS A 49 -21.99 17.15 -14.03
C LYS A 49 -21.60 16.00 -13.12
N ALA A 50 -20.49 15.34 -13.46
CA ALA A 50 -19.94 14.26 -12.64
C ALA A 50 -19.49 14.79 -11.26
N SER A 51 -19.90 14.09 -10.21
CA SER A 51 -19.55 14.38 -8.83
C SER A 51 -18.68 13.25 -8.28
N ILE A 52 -17.67 13.58 -7.47
CA ILE A 52 -16.88 12.58 -6.75
C ILE A 52 -17.72 11.79 -5.73
N CYS A 53 -18.92 12.31 -5.42
CA CYS A 53 -19.89 11.64 -4.57
C CYS A 53 -20.71 10.56 -5.32
N ASP A 54 -20.62 10.49 -6.65
CA ASP A 54 -21.33 9.49 -7.46
C ASP A 54 -20.82 8.08 -7.13
N GLU A 55 -21.69 7.08 -7.22
CA GLU A 55 -21.37 5.69 -6.85
C GLU A 55 -20.19 5.12 -7.65
N ASN A 56 -20.05 5.55 -8.91
CA ASN A 56 -18.96 5.12 -9.80
C ASN A 56 -17.56 5.52 -9.29
N PHE A 57 -17.46 6.48 -8.37
CA PHE A 57 -16.19 6.89 -7.75
C PHE A 57 -16.02 6.36 -6.34
N ARG A 58 -16.89 5.45 -5.87
CA ARG A 58 -16.68 4.78 -4.60
C ARG A 58 -15.57 3.74 -4.72
N ASN A 59 -14.65 3.76 -3.76
CA ASN A 59 -13.60 2.77 -3.60
C ASN A 59 -12.67 2.62 -4.82
N VAL A 60 -12.57 3.67 -5.64
CA VAL A 60 -11.64 3.73 -6.78
C VAL A 60 -10.27 4.25 -6.35
N ALA A 61 -9.23 3.96 -7.13
CA ALA A 61 -7.89 4.46 -6.88
C ALA A 61 -7.83 6.00 -6.94
N ILE A 62 -7.25 6.61 -5.90
CA ILE A 62 -7.03 8.06 -5.81
C ILE A 62 -5.53 8.35 -5.88
N ILE A 63 -5.13 9.15 -6.87
CA ILE A 63 -3.75 9.59 -7.03
C ILE A 63 -3.58 10.93 -6.28
N THR A 64 -2.56 11.01 -5.43
CA THR A 64 -2.23 12.23 -4.68
C THR A 64 -0.78 12.65 -4.94
N ALA A 65 -0.47 13.91 -4.61
CA ALA A 65 0.88 14.44 -4.79
C ALA A 65 1.86 13.98 -3.70
N ARG A 66 1.37 13.64 -2.49
CA ARG A 66 2.20 13.28 -1.33
C ARG A 66 1.69 12.01 -0.66
N ASN A 67 2.62 11.16 -0.20
CA ASN A 67 2.27 9.91 0.49
C ASN A 67 1.45 10.13 1.76
N VAL A 68 1.70 11.22 2.50
CA VAL A 68 0.89 11.57 3.70
C VAL A 68 -0.59 11.80 3.36
N GLN A 69 -0.89 12.38 2.19
CA GLN A 69 -2.26 12.58 1.73
C GLN A 69 -2.90 11.25 1.33
N LYS A 70 -2.15 10.41 0.61
CA LYS A 70 -2.56 9.04 0.28
C LYS A 70 -2.88 8.23 1.55
N ASP A 71 -2.02 8.27 2.56
CA ASP A 71 -2.21 7.54 3.82
C ASP A 71 -3.49 7.99 4.54
N GLU A 72 -3.74 9.29 4.64
CA GLU A 72 -4.94 9.82 5.31
C GLU A 72 -6.23 9.53 4.53
N ILE A 73 -6.20 9.66 3.20
CA ILE A 73 -7.33 9.29 2.33
C ILE A 73 -7.64 7.80 2.47
N ASN A 74 -6.62 6.93 2.48
CA ASN A 74 -6.81 5.51 2.67
C ASN A 74 -7.38 5.19 4.07
N ARG A 75 -6.90 5.86 5.12
CA ARG A 75 -7.43 5.70 6.49
C ARG A 75 -8.92 6.05 6.55
N LEU A 76 -9.31 7.20 6.01
CA LEU A 76 -10.71 7.62 5.94
C LEU A 76 -11.55 6.68 5.05
N GLY A 77 -10.97 6.22 3.93
CA GLY A 77 -11.58 5.26 3.02
C GLY A 77 -11.89 3.92 3.71
N CYS A 78 -10.96 3.39 4.49
CA CYS A 78 -11.16 2.16 5.27
C CYS A 78 -12.30 2.30 6.28
N ILE A 79 -12.33 3.41 7.02
CA ILE A 79 -13.39 3.69 8.02
C ILE A 79 -14.75 3.80 7.33
N LYS A 80 -14.82 4.55 6.22
CA LYS A 80 -16.04 4.70 5.42
C LYS A 80 -16.52 3.34 4.90
N PHE A 81 -15.63 2.54 4.31
CA PHE A 81 -15.95 1.23 3.76
C PHE A 81 -16.51 0.28 4.82
N ALA A 82 -15.87 0.21 5.99
CA ALA A 82 -16.32 -0.61 7.10
C ALA A 82 -17.72 -0.20 7.58
N ASN A 83 -17.98 1.11 7.70
CA ASN A 83 -19.29 1.63 8.08
C ASN A 83 -20.37 1.31 7.02
N GLU A 84 -20.08 1.51 5.74
CA GLU A 84 -21.02 1.23 4.64
C GLU A 84 -21.36 -0.27 4.52
N THR A 85 -20.42 -1.15 4.88
CA THR A 85 -20.61 -2.61 4.87
C THR A 85 -21.05 -3.19 6.21
N ASN A 86 -21.28 -2.34 7.23
CA ASN A 86 -21.61 -2.75 8.61
C ASN A 86 -20.59 -3.71 9.24
N GLN A 87 -19.31 -3.54 8.89
CA GLN A 87 -18.19 -4.32 9.42
C GLN A 87 -17.36 -3.49 10.40
N LYS A 88 -16.51 -4.16 11.17
CA LYS A 88 -15.47 -3.52 11.98
C LYS A 88 -14.12 -3.72 11.33
N LEU A 89 -13.28 -2.69 11.36
CA LEU A 89 -11.87 -2.83 11.02
C LEU A 89 -11.16 -3.60 12.14
N ILE A 90 -10.30 -4.53 11.73
CA ILE A 90 -9.43 -5.28 12.63
C ILE A 90 -8.00 -4.79 12.41
N ASP A 91 -7.35 -4.43 13.50
CA ASP A 91 -5.98 -3.92 13.50
C ASP A 91 -4.99 -5.07 13.67
N PHE A 92 -4.11 -5.22 12.70
CA PHE A 92 -2.96 -6.13 12.71
C PHE A 92 -1.68 -5.33 12.85
N TYR A 93 -0.90 -5.67 13.85
CA TYR A 93 0.33 -4.96 14.23
C TYR A 93 1.54 -5.69 13.66
N SER A 94 2.60 -4.96 13.34
CA SER A 94 3.87 -5.55 12.91
C SER A 94 4.66 -6.12 14.08
N GLU A 95 5.54 -7.07 13.79
CA GLU A 95 6.63 -7.45 14.70
C GLU A 95 7.84 -6.61 14.35
N ASP A 96 8.25 -5.72 15.26
CA ASP A 96 9.40 -4.85 15.05
C ASP A 96 10.52 -5.21 16.04
N SER A 97 11.75 -5.03 15.57
CA SER A 97 12.94 -5.24 16.38
C SER A 97 14.02 -4.22 16.07
N LEU A 98 14.73 -3.76 17.10
CA LEU A 98 15.80 -2.77 16.92
C LEU A 98 17.04 -3.44 16.36
N LYS A 99 17.68 -2.75 15.39
CA LYS A 99 19.07 -3.03 15.08
C LYS A 99 19.96 -2.32 16.08
N THR A 100 20.77 -3.08 16.81
CA THR A 100 21.91 -2.51 17.53
C THR A 100 23.00 -2.16 16.52
N ASN A 101 23.28 -0.87 16.36
CA ASN A 101 24.49 -0.42 15.67
C ASN A 101 25.68 -0.73 16.57
N ASP A 102 26.36 -1.86 16.35
CA ASP A 102 27.62 -2.22 17.01
C ASP A 102 28.82 -1.43 16.44
N GLU A 103 28.62 -0.15 16.12
CA GLU A 103 29.66 0.71 15.54
C GLU A 103 29.72 2.08 16.24
N THR A 104 30.18 2.07 17.49
CA THR A 104 31.07 3.14 17.98
C THR A 104 32.31 2.48 18.58
N GLY A 105 33.45 2.77 17.96
CA GLY A 105 34.68 2.00 18.08
C GLY A 105 35.32 1.99 19.46
N SER A 106 35.87 0.82 19.81
CA SER A 106 37.18 0.72 20.43
C SER A 106 37.86 -0.54 19.89
N LYS A 107 38.74 -0.36 18.92
CA LYS A 107 39.64 -1.40 18.39
C LYS A 107 40.64 -1.78 19.48
N ALA A 108 40.27 -2.69 20.38
CA ALA A 108 41.22 -3.44 21.19
C ALA A 108 40.58 -4.74 21.68
N ASN A 109 41.10 -5.86 21.16
CA ASN A 109 40.99 -7.20 21.73
C ASN A 109 39.59 -7.72 22.12
N LYS A 110 38.98 -8.54 21.25
CA LYS A 110 38.26 -9.73 21.72
C LYS A 110 38.27 -10.84 20.67
N LYS A 111 39.12 -11.83 20.97
CA LYS A 111 39.11 -13.17 20.41
C LYS A 111 37.69 -13.76 20.54
N TRP A 112 37.25 -14.40 19.47
CA TRP A 112 36.18 -15.42 19.40
C TRP A 112 34.97 -15.23 20.32
N LYS A 113 33.87 -14.71 19.76
CA LYS A 113 32.53 -15.20 20.07
C LYS A 113 31.70 -15.31 18.78
N LYS A 114 31.54 -16.54 18.29
CA LYS A 114 30.32 -16.90 17.53
C LYS A 114 29.17 -16.75 18.51
N GLY A 115 28.26 -15.81 18.27
CA GLY A 115 27.15 -15.60 19.20
C GLY A 115 26.19 -14.52 18.73
N VAL A 116 25.11 -14.96 18.08
CA VAL A 116 23.76 -14.39 18.09
C VAL A 116 23.69 -12.85 18.07
N HIS A 117 23.32 -12.28 16.91
CA HIS A 117 22.75 -10.93 16.86
C HIS A 117 21.58 -10.87 17.86
N ARG A 118 21.81 -10.28 19.05
CA ARG A 118 20.77 -10.02 20.02
C ARG A 118 19.93 -8.87 19.46
N LEU A 119 18.85 -9.19 18.78
CA LEU A 119 17.73 -8.27 18.59
C LEU A 119 17.36 -7.73 19.98
N THR A 120 17.64 -6.47 20.25
CA THR A 120 17.16 -5.81 21.46
C THR A 120 15.66 -5.60 21.32
N THR A 121 14.90 -6.18 22.23
CA THR A 121 13.44 -6.01 22.33
C THR A 121 13.13 -4.52 22.45
N MET A 122 12.30 -4.00 21.56
CA MET A 122 11.82 -2.62 21.65
C MET A 122 11.06 -2.39 22.96
N SER A 123 11.23 -1.23 23.58
CA SER A 123 10.36 -0.83 24.68
C SER A 123 8.91 -0.69 24.19
N GLY A 124 7.93 -1.15 24.97
CA GLY A 124 6.51 -1.09 24.58
C GLY A 124 6.00 0.33 24.26
N SER A 125 6.54 1.36 24.91
CA SER A 125 6.22 2.76 24.61
C SER A 125 6.65 3.16 23.20
N LEU A 126 7.89 2.85 22.82
CA LEU A 126 8.40 3.08 21.47
C LEU A 126 7.62 2.25 20.44
N GLN A 127 7.26 1.00 20.76
CA GLN A 127 6.47 0.14 19.87
C GLN A 127 5.10 0.74 19.54
N ASN A 128 4.41 1.27 20.54
CA ASN A 128 3.13 1.96 20.33
C ASN A 128 3.27 3.20 19.45
N VAL A 129 4.35 3.98 19.63
CA VAL A 129 4.64 5.12 18.74
C VAL A 129 4.85 4.63 17.31
N VAL A 130 5.69 3.61 17.12
CA VAL A 130 6.06 3.06 15.82
C VAL A 130 4.88 2.42 15.07
N TRP A 131 3.95 1.78 15.78
CA TRP A 131 2.69 1.29 15.21
C TRP A 131 1.73 2.42 14.82
N GLY A 132 1.78 3.55 15.53
CA GLY A 132 0.96 4.73 15.27
C GLY A 132 1.48 5.64 14.16
N LEU A 133 2.70 5.41 13.65
CA LEU A 133 3.28 6.23 12.58
C LEU A 133 2.52 6.04 11.25
N PRO A 134 2.30 7.13 10.50
CA PRO A 134 1.87 7.04 9.10
C PRO A 134 2.82 6.16 8.29
N HIS A 135 2.29 5.43 7.31
CA HIS A 135 3.10 4.54 6.47
C HIS A 135 4.20 5.31 5.74
N SER A 136 3.92 6.55 5.34
CA SER A 136 4.86 7.52 4.76
C SER A 136 6.07 7.88 5.63
N SER A 137 6.05 7.54 6.93
CA SER A 137 7.16 7.83 7.86
C SER A 137 8.31 6.82 7.75
N SER A 138 8.09 5.69 7.08
CA SER A 138 9.15 4.72 6.78
C SER A 138 9.64 4.86 5.34
N ASP A 139 10.94 4.69 5.14
CA ASP A 139 11.61 4.79 3.83
C ASP A 139 11.08 3.81 2.76
N ARG A 140 10.58 2.64 3.19
CA ARG A 140 9.93 1.64 2.31
C ARG A 140 8.41 1.72 2.31
N HIS A 141 7.82 2.63 3.08
CA HIS A 141 6.38 2.77 3.25
C HIS A 141 5.66 1.51 3.79
N ILE A 142 6.37 0.68 4.56
CA ILE A 142 5.81 -0.52 5.18
C ILE A 142 5.10 -0.11 6.49
N ALA A 143 3.83 -0.47 6.60
CA ALA A 143 2.96 -0.12 7.72
C ALA A 143 3.38 -0.79 9.03
N GLY A 144 3.36 -0.05 10.14
CA GLY A 144 3.44 -0.64 11.48
C GLY A 144 2.10 -1.27 11.91
N LYS A 145 1.00 -0.74 11.38
CA LYS A 145 -0.35 -1.23 11.63
C LYS A 145 -1.15 -1.27 10.33
N LEU A 146 -1.79 -2.41 10.08
CA LEU A 146 -2.74 -2.63 8.99
C LEU A 146 -4.15 -2.79 9.56
N SER A 147 -5.07 -1.95 9.13
CA SER A 147 -6.48 -2.04 9.51
C SER A 147 -7.27 -2.63 8.34
N LEU A 148 -7.85 -3.82 8.51
CA LEU A 148 -8.50 -4.57 7.42
C LEU A 148 -9.92 -5.02 7.78
N CYS A 149 -10.75 -5.22 6.75
CA CYS A 149 -12.02 -5.94 6.84
C CYS A 149 -12.25 -6.72 5.52
N ILE A 150 -13.21 -7.64 5.51
CA ILE A 150 -13.51 -8.44 4.32
C ILE A 150 -14.11 -7.54 3.24
N GLY A 151 -13.70 -7.76 1.98
CA GLY A 151 -14.13 -6.97 0.83
C GLY A 151 -13.35 -5.67 0.63
N LEU A 152 -12.42 -5.31 1.53
CA LEU A 152 -11.66 -4.07 1.42
C LEU A 152 -10.72 -4.11 0.19
N PRO A 153 -10.74 -3.09 -0.68
CA PRO A 153 -9.77 -2.98 -1.77
C PRO A 153 -8.37 -2.68 -1.23
N VAL A 154 -7.38 -3.40 -1.73
CA VAL A 154 -5.97 -3.31 -1.35
C VAL A 154 -5.09 -3.35 -2.59
N MET A 155 -3.83 -2.96 -2.43
CA MET A 155 -2.82 -3.00 -3.49
C MET A 155 -1.57 -3.66 -2.94
N ILE A 156 -1.08 -4.67 -3.64
CA ILE A 156 0.13 -5.41 -3.27
C ILE A 156 1.33 -4.47 -3.45
N LYS A 157 2.21 -4.37 -2.45
CA LYS A 157 3.40 -3.51 -2.50
C LYS A 157 4.70 -4.26 -2.76
N SER A 158 4.67 -5.59 -2.71
CA SER A 158 5.81 -6.47 -2.94
C SER A 158 5.69 -7.27 -4.24
N ASN A 159 6.82 -7.73 -4.78
CA ASN A 159 6.83 -8.75 -5.83
C ASN A 159 7.02 -10.11 -5.15
N ALA A 160 5.93 -10.72 -4.71
CA ALA A 160 5.97 -11.99 -3.99
C ALA A 160 6.13 -13.19 -4.95
N ALA A 161 5.32 -13.24 -6.01
CA ALA A 161 5.34 -14.30 -7.02
C ALA A 161 4.80 -13.78 -8.36
N THR A 162 5.70 -13.48 -9.29
CA THR A 162 5.36 -12.85 -10.57
C THR A 162 4.49 -13.75 -11.47
N GLU A 163 4.74 -15.04 -11.41
CA GLU A 163 4.04 -16.10 -12.11
C GLU A 163 2.61 -16.31 -11.61
N LEU A 164 2.32 -15.90 -10.37
CA LEU A 164 0.99 -15.91 -9.77
C LEU A 164 0.35 -14.52 -9.81
N CYS A 165 0.86 -13.60 -10.62
CA CYS A 165 0.41 -12.21 -10.71
C CYS A 165 0.47 -11.43 -9.37
N MET A 166 1.21 -11.91 -8.37
CA MET A 166 1.41 -11.27 -7.06
C MET A 166 2.55 -10.26 -7.16
N THR A 167 2.25 -9.13 -7.79
CA THR A 167 3.25 -8.11 -8.15
C THR A 167 2.93 -6.75 -7.55
N ASN A 168 3.96 -5.92 -7.37
CA ASN A 168 3.80 -4.57 -6.85
C ASN A 168 2.90 -3.74 -7.77
N GLY A 169 1.83 -3.18 -7.20
CA GLY A 169 0.80 -2.43 -7.92
C GLY A 169 -0.41 -3.26 -8.35
N GLN A 170 -0.41 -4.57 -8.15
CA GLN A 170 -1.59 -5.39 -8.43
C GLN A 170 -2.70 -5.06 -7.41
N GLU A 171 -3.86 -4.68 -7.94
CA GLU A 171 -5.07 -4.43 -7.16
C GLU A 171 -5.73 -5.75 -6.76
N ALA A 172 -6.25 -5.80 -5.54
CA ALA A 172 -6.91 -6.97 -5.01
C ALA A 172 -7.98 -6.60 -3.97
N THR A 173 -8.80 -7.57 -3.60
CA THR A 173 -9.84 -7.42 -2.59
C THR A 173 -9.59 -8.42 -1.46
N VAL A 174 -9.66 -7.98 -0.20
CA VAL A 174 -9.47 -8.87 0.95
C VAL A 174 -10.59 -9.91 1.01
N VAL A 175 -10.25 -11.20 1.03
CA VAL A 175 -11.24 -12.30 1.17
C VAL A 175 -11.17 -13.00 2.52
N GLY A 176 -10.06 -12.88 3.23
CA GLY A 176 -9.87 -13.50 4.55
C GLY A 176 -8.44 -13.39 5.01
N TRP A 177 -8.16 -13.87 6.22
CA TRP A 177 -6.82 -13.89 6.78
C TRP A 177 -6.69 -14.98 7.85
N GLN A 178 -5.44 -15.34 8.13
CA GLN A 178 -5.01 -16.04 9.33
C GLN A 178 -4.19 -15.09 10.18
N SER A 179 -4.38 -15.17 11.49
CA SER A 179 -3.72 -14.30 12.45
C SER A 179 -3.02 -15.09 13.55
N CYS A 180 -1.93 -14.55 14.06
CA CYS A 180 -1.17 -15.11 15.17
C CYS A 180 -0.93 -14.04 16.25
N LEU A 181 -0.44 -14.46 17.41
CA LEU A 181 0.02 -13.54 18.45
C LEU A 181 1.51 -13.30 18.28
N GLY A 182 1.92 -12.03 18.24
CA GLY A 182 3.31 -11.62 18.23
C GLY A 182 3.98 -11.68 19.61
N ASN A 183 5.25 -11.30 19.68
CA ASN A 183 6.04 -11.43 20.91
C ASN A 183 5.56 -10.50 22.04
N SER A 184 4.85 -9.42 21.69
CA SER A 184 4.24 -8.49 22.65
C SER A 184 2.75 -8.78 22.88
N ASN A 185 2.27 -10.00 22.58
CA ASN A 185 0.87 -10.41 22.60
C ASN A 185 -0.05 -9.54 21.73
N GLN A 186 0.51 -8.89 20.70
CA GLN A 186 -0.24 -8.13 19.72
C GLN A 186 -0.81 -9.05 18.64
N LEU A 187 -1.99 -8.70 18.10
CA LEU A 187 -2.58 -9.42 16.98
C LEU A 187 -1.77 -9.14 15.71
N MET A 188 -1.24 -10.18 15.09
CA MET A 188 -0.43 -10.11 13.88
C MET A 188 -1.11 -10.83 12.72
N LEU A 189 -0.81 -10.37 11.50
CA LEU A 189 -1.25 -11.02 10.28
C LEU A 189 -0.24 -12.11 9.91
N ASP A 190 -0.68 -13.35 9.80
CA ASP A 190 0.18 -14.46 9.39
C ASP A 190 0.12 -14.62 7.86
N THR A 191 -1.09 -14.85 7.36
CA THR A 191 -1.40 -14.94 5.94
C THR A 191 -2.63 -14.11 5.62
N LEU A 192 -2.53 -13.22 4.63
CA LEU A 192 -3.65 -12.47 4.07
C LEU A 192 -4.09 -13.11 2.76
N PHE A 193 -5.35 -13.47 2.64
CA PHE A 193 -5.92 -13.95 1.38
C PHE A 193 -6.58 -12.80 0.65
N VAL A 194 -6.16 -12.56 -0.59
CA VAL A 194 -6.71 -11.51 -1.45
C VAL A 194 -7.13 -12.09 -2.79
N GLN A 195 -8.23 -11.58 -3.34
CA GLN A 195 -8.66 -11.88 -4.70
C GLN A 195 -8.12 -10.82 -5.66
N LEU A 196 -7.33 -11.23 -6.65
CA LEU A 196 -6.74 -10.33 -7.64
C LEU A 196 -7.82 -9.74 -8.55
N THR A 197 -7.76 -8.42 -8.75
CA THR A 197 -8.65 -7.69 -9.67
C THR A 197 -8.03 -7.65 -11.06
N ASN A 198 -8.72 -8.23 -12.05
CA ASN A 198 -8.30 -8.26 -13.46
C ASN A 198 -6.83 -8.65 -13.66
N PRO A 199 -6.36 -9.79 -13.11
CA PRO A 199 -4.98 -10.20 -13.29
C PRO A 199 -4.68 -10.48 -14.78
N PRO A 200 -3.43 -10.30 -15.25
CA PRO A 200 -3.04 -10.56 -16.65
C PRO A 200 -3.33 -11.99 -17.12
N SER A 201 -3.30 -12.95 -16.20
CA SER A 201 -3.68 -14.34 -16.42
C SER A 201 -4.46 -14.85 -15.21
N GLU A 202 -5.33 -15.84 -15.43
CA GLU A 202 -6.07 -16.47 -14.34
C GLU A 202 -5.12 -17.27 -13.45
N VAL A 203 -5.31 -17.14 -12.13
CA VAL A 203 -4.49 -17.80 -11.12
C VAL A 203 -5.38 -18.76 -10.33
N GLN A 204 -4.96 -19.99 -10.17
CA GLN A 204 -5.67 -21.01 -9.39
C GLN A 204 -4.66 -21.78 -8.57
N ILE A 205 -4.71 -21.61 -7.25
CA ILE A 205 -3.90 -22.36 -6.30
C ILE A 205 -4.77 -23.47 -5.72
N ASP A 206 -4.22 -24.68 -5.60
CA ASP A 206 -4.95 -25.82 -5.06
C ASP A 206 -5.49 -25.51 -3.65
N GLY A 207 -6.79 -25.77 -3.45
CA GLY A 207 -7.48 -25.48 -2.20
C GLY A 207 -7.97 -24.04 -2.03
N LEU A 208 -7.66 -23.12 -2.95
CA LEU A 208 -8.17 -21.75 -2.93
C LEU A 208 -9.15 -21.47 -4.08
N PRO A 209 -10.07 -20.51 -3.95
CA PRO A 209 -10.88 -20.07 -5.08
C PRO A 209 -10.06 -19.41 -6.19
N LYS A 210 -10.66 -19.28 -7.37
CA LYS A 210 -10.04 -18.64 -8.52
C LYS A 210 -9.62 -17.20 -8.23
N ASN A 211 -8.40 -16.87 -8.66
CA ASN A 211 -7.69 -15.61 -8.45
C ASN A 211 -7.47 -15.22 -6.99
N VAL A 212 -7.66 -16.15 -6.05
CA VAL A 212 -7.35 -15.92 -4.63
C VAL A 212 -5.92 -16.38 -4.36
N VAL A 213 -5.12 -15.48 -3.79
CA VAL A 213 -3.70 -15.71 -3.49
C VAL A 213 -3.38 -15.39 -2.03
N PRO A 214 -2.49 -16.16 -1.39
CA PRO A 214 -2.02 -15.88 -0.04
C PRO A 214 -0.81 -14.93 -0.06
N LEU A 215 -0.84 -13.90 0.78
CA LEU A 215 0.28 -13.01 1.05
C LEU A 215 0.77 -13.25 2.48
N THR A 216 2.03 -13.62 2.62
CA THR A 216 2.65 -13.89 3.92
C THR A 216 3.48 -12.69 4.39
N CYS A 217 3.76 -12.64 5.69
CA CYS A 217 4.65 -11.63 6.24
C CYS A 217 6.06 -11.74 5.63
N THR A 218 6.65 -10.58 5.36
CA THR A 218 8.08 -10.47 5.00
C THR A 218 8.81 -9.58 5.99
N SER A 219 10.06 -9.92 6.28
CA SER A 219 10.90 -9.14 7.19
C SER A 219 11.79 -8.18 6.40
N ASN A 220 11.64 -6.89 6.68
CA ASN A 220 12.36 -5.83 6.00
C ASN A 220 13.08 -4.92 6.99
N ASN A 221 14.29 -4.50 6.63
CA ASN A 221 15.00 -3.46 7.36
C ASN A 221 14.57 -2.10 6.84
N ILE A 222 14.03 -1.27 7.73
CA ILE A 222 13.48 0.05 7.41
C ILE A 222 14.03 1.12 8.36
N THR A 223 14.04 2.36 7.86
CA THR A 223 14.30 3.54 8.68
C THR A 223 13.00 4.29 8.89
N CYS A 224 12.58 4.45 10.14
CA CYS A 224 11.39 5.21 10.51
C CYS A 224 11.79 6.59 11.03
N THR A 225 11.07 7.62 10.59
CA THR A 225 11.16 8.97 11.16
C THR A 225 10.12 9.11 12.26
N LEU A 226 10.55 9.45 13.46
CA LEU A 226 9.69 9.65 14.63
C LEU A 226 9.08 11.06 14.64
N PRO A 227 8.07 11.34 15.49
CA PRO A 227 7.43 12.66 15.56
C PRO A 227 8.35 13.80 16.00
N ASP A 228 9.50 13.47 16.61
CA ASP A 228 10.56 14.41 17.00
C ASP A 228 11.64 14.58 15.92
N ASP A 229 11.35 14.13 14.69
CA ASP A 229 12.25 14.07 13.52
C ASP A 229 13.48 13.17 13.70
N SER A 230 13.61 12.47 14.83
CA SER A 230 14.68 11.49 15.01
C SER A 230 14.42 10.26 14.14
N LYS A 231 15.49 9.54 13.80
CA LYS A 231 15.42 8.35 12.93
C LYS A 231 15.83 7.11 13.70
N ILE A 232 15.04 6.05 13.54
CA ILE A 232 15.34 4.73 14.10
C ILE A 232 15.41 3.69 13.00
N GLN A 233 16.32 2.73 13.16
CA GLN A 233 16.43 1.58 12.27
C GLN A 233 15.85 0.34 12.94
N ILE A 234 14.86 -0.25 12.27
CA ILE A 234 14.17 -1.44 12.76
C ILE A 234 14.11 -2.50 11.66
N SER A 235 14.06 -3.76 12.08
CA SER A 235 13.59 -4.86 11.25
C SER A 235 12.11 -5.06 11.55
N ARG A 236 11.27 -4.91 10.53
CA ARG A 236 9.81 -5.02 10.57
C ARG A 236 9.34 -6.25 9.81
N SER A 237 8.54 -7.08 10.46
CA SER A 237 7.81 -8.18 9.83
C SER A 237 6.34 -7.81 9.66
N GLN A 238 5.88 -7.70 8.41
CA GLN A 238 4.50 -7.38 8.05
C GLN A 238 4.18 -7.85 6.62
N VAL A 239 2.88 -7.97 6.29
CA VAL A 239 2.41 -8.18 4.91
C VAL A 239 2.51 -6.88 4.10
N GLU A 240 2.91 -6.98 2.82
CA GLU A 240 3.15 -5.85 1.89
C GLU A 240 2.32 -5.90 0.60
#